data_AF-A0AAV7M1J1-F1
#
_entry.id   AF-A0AAV7M1J1-F1
#
_cell.length_a   1.000
_cell.length_b   1.000
_cell.length_c   1.000
_cell.angle_alpha   90.00
_cell.angle_beta   90.00
_cell.angle_gamma   90.00
#
_symmetry.space_group_name_H-M   'P 1'
#
loop_
_entity.id
_entity.type
_entity.pdbx_description
1 polymer ?
#
loop_
_entity_poly.entity_id
_entity_poly.type
_entity_poly.pdbx_seq_one_letter_code
_entity_poly.pdbx_strand_id
1 'polypeptide(L)'
;MILQKIRDSQVAIESRLGKITTDINVLRDDQCKMFEKIKANEQAITTLVPEKTEHVSQLNAMRLRLGPLQDRADDAGGRTKRNNVQIVGILDRVEGRNPTKYIEYWLCTVVVL
;
A
#
# COMPACT_ATOMS: atom_id res chain seq x y z
N MET A 1 -36.98 36.01 -59.09
CA MET A 1 -36.15 34.82 -58.81
C MET A 1 -34.94 35.12 -57.92
N ILE A 2 -34.16 36.18 -58.18
CA ILE A 2 -32.93 36.50 -57.40
C ILE A 2 -33.22 36.87 -55.93
N LEU A 3 -34.23 37.73 -55.68
CA LEU A 3 -34.62 38.14 -54.32
C LEU A 3 -35.03 36.96 -53.42
N GLN A 4 -35.67 35.94 -54.01
CA GLN A 4 -36.05 34.73 -53.26
C GLN A 4 -34.81 33.94 -52.81
N LYS A 5 -33.84 33.74 -53.71
CA LYS A 5 -32.58 33.05 -53.38
C LYS A 5 -31.77 33.80 -52.31
N ILE A 6 -31.79 35.13 -52.32
CA ILE A 6 -31.16 35.96 -51.28
C ILE A 6 -31.84 35.73 -49.93
N ARG A 7 -33.18 35.76 -49.89
CA ARG A 7 -33.95 35.49 -48.67
C ARG A 7 -33.68 34.10 -48.11
N ASP A 8 -33.71 33.08 -48.96
CA ASP A 8 -33.46 31.69 -48.55
C ASP A 8 -32.03 31.53 -47.99
N SER A 9 -31.06 32.23 -48.59
CA SER A 9 -29.67 32.25 -48.11
C SER A 9 -29.54 32.97 -46.76
N GLN A 10 -30.24 34.09 -46.55
CA GLN A 10 -30.25 34.80 -45.27
C GLN A 10 -30.81 33.90 -44.15
N VAL A 11 -31.95 33.25 -44.38
CA VAL A 11 -32.55 32.32 -43.41
C VAL A 11 -31.60 31.17 -43.08
N ALA A 12 -30.90 30.62 -44.09
CA ALA A 12 -29.91 29.56 -43.86
C ALA A 12 -28.70 30.05 -43.04
N ILE A 13 -28.24 31.28 -43.27
CA ILE A 13 -27.15 31.89 -42.51
C ILE A 13 -27.58 32.13 -41.06
N GLU A 14 -28.76 32.70 -40.83
CA GLU A 14 -29.32 32.94 -39.49
C GLU A 14 -29.45 31.65 -38.70
N SER A 15 -29.94 30.58 -39.33
CA SER A 15 -30.02 29.25 -38.72
C SER A 15 -28.65 28.70 -38.33
N ARG A 16 -27.63 28.85 -39.19
CA ARG A 16 -26.26 28.42 -38.90
C ARG A 16 -25.62 29.24 -37.79
N LEU A 17 -25.84 30.55 -37.77
CA LEU A 17 -25.36 31.43 -36.70
C LEU A 17 -25.99 31.04 -35.36
N GLY A 18 -27.30 30.76 -35.32
CA GLY A 18 -27.96 30.29 -34.10
C GLY A 18 -27.37 28.97 -33.57
N LYS A 19 -27.03 28.03 -34.46
CA LYS A 19 -26.33 26.79 -34.07
C LYS A 19 -24.94 27.08 -33.49
N ILE A 20 -24.14 27.90 -34.17
CA ILE A 20 -22.81 28.29 -33.70
C ILE A 20 -22.88 28.98 -32.33
N THR A 21 -23.85 29.87 -32.11
CA THR A 21 -24.06 30.51 -30.80
C THR A 21 -24.37 29.48 -29.72
N THR A 22 -25.20 28.47 -30.04
CA THR A 22 -25.54 27.39 -29.10
C THR A 22 -24.30 26.56 -28.77
N ASP A 23 -23.54 26.14 -29.78
CA ASP A 23 -22.33 25.33 -29.61
C ASP A 23 -21.27 26.08 -28.78
N ILE A 24 -21.09 27.38 -29.02
CA ILE A 24 -20.18 28.23 -28.23
C ILE A 24 -20.60 28.28 -26.76
N ASN A 25 -21.89 28.38 -26.46
CA ASN A 25 -22.38 28.40 -25.09
C ASN A 25 -22.15 27.06 -24.39
N VAL A 26 -22.41 25.94 -25.07
CA VAL A 26 -22.12 24.59 -24.54
C VAL A 26 -20.62 24.43 -24.25
N LEU A 27 -19.77 24.84 -25.19
CA LEU A 27 -18.31 24.79 -25.01
C LEU A 27 -17.85 25.64 -23.82
N ARG A 28 -18.44 26.82 -23.62
CA ARG A 28 -18.15 27.67 -22.45
C ARG A 28 -18.52 26.97 -21.14
N ASP A 29 -19.71 26.36 -21.09
CA ASP A 29 -20.17 25.66 -19.89
C ASP A 29 -19.29 24.45 -19.57
N ASP A 30 -18.89 23.69 -20.59
CA ASP A 30 -18.00 22.55 -20.43
C ASP A 30 -16.59 22.98 -19.99
N GLN A 31 -16.07 24.09 -20.53
CA GLN A 31 -14.81 24.68 -20.06
C GLN A 31 -14.90 25.07 -18.58
N CYS A 32 -16.00 25.69 -18.15
CA CYS A 32 -16.20 26.06 -16.76
C CYS A 32 -16.16 24.84 -15.83
N LYS A 33 -16.88 23.77 -16.18
CA LYS A 33 -16.86 22.50 -15.44
C LYS A 33 -15.46 21.86 -15.42
N MET A 34 -14.71 21.94 -16.52
CA MET A 34 -13.33 21.43 -16.55
C MET A 34 -12.42 22.22 -15.61
N PHE A 35 -12.52 23.55 -15.57
CA PHE A 35 -11.74 24.37 -14.65
C PHE A 35 -12.05 24.05 -13.18
N GLU A 36 -13.31 23.83 -12.84
CA GLU A 36 -13.69 23.41 -11.48
C GLU A 36 -13.08 22.05 -11.10
N LYS A 37 -13.13 21.08 -12.02
CA LYS A 37 -12.50 19.76 -11.81
C LYS A 37 -10.99 19.84 -11.67
N ILE A 38 -10.33 20.64 -12.50
CA ILE A 38 -8.87 20.86 -12.42
C ILE A 38 -8.52 21.45 -11.07
N LYS A 39 -9.23 22.49 -10.62
CA LYS A 39 -9.00 23.11 -9.32
C LYS A 39 -9.19 22.14 -8.16
N ALA A 40 -10.23 21.30 -8.20
CA ALA A 40 -10.45 20.28 -7.18
C ALA A 40 -9.31 19.24 -7.15
N ASN A 41 -8.84 18.82 -8.33
CA ASN A 41 -7.72 17.88 -8.44
C ASN A 41 -6.40 18.49 -7.94
N GLU A 42 -6.12 19.76 -8.26
CA GLU A 42 -4.94 20.48 -7.77
C GLU A 42 -4.93 20.59 -6.24
N GLN A 43 -6.08 20.87 -5.64
CA GLN A 43 -6.24 20.88 -4.18
C GLN A 43 -6.00 19.50 -3.60
N ALA A 44 -6.59 18.44 -4.18
CA ALA A 44 -6.36 17.07 -3.73
C ALA A 44 -4.89 16.67 -3.81
N ILE A 45 -4.19 17.01 -4.89
CA ILE A 45 -2.75 16.73 -5.05
C ILE A 45 -1.94 17.48 -3.99
N THR A 46 -2.28 18.74 -3.72
CA THR A 46 -1.60 19.58 -2.74
C THR A 46 -1.71 18.99 -1.32
N THR A 47 -2.82 18.32 -1.00
CA THR A 47 -2.99 17.63 0.29
C THR A 47 -2.30 16.26 0.32
N LEU A 48 -2.44 15.46 -0.74
CA LEU A 48 -1.95 14.08 -0.77
C LEU A 48 -0.41 13.97 -0.84
N VAL A 49 0.26 14.93 -1.47
CA VAL A 49 1.73 14.89 -1.62
C VAL A 49 2.46 15.00 -0.27
N PRO A 50 2.14 15.97 0.61
CA PRO A 50 2.68 16.02 1.97
C PRO A 50 2.38 14.77 2.79
N GLU A 51 1.12 14.29 2.80
CA GLU A 51 0.72 13.09 3.54
C GLU A 51 1.54 11.87 3.13
N LYS A 52 1.71 11.66 1.82
CA LYS A 52 2.55 10.58 1.29
C LYS A 52 3.99 10.71 1.80
N THR A 53 4.53 11.92 1.78
CA THR A 53 5.91 12.19 2.22
C THR A 53 6.08 11.89 3.71
N GLU A 54 5.08 12.27 4.52
CA GLU A 54 5.04 11.96 5.94
C GLU A 54 4.98 10.44 6.19
N HIS A 55 4.09 9.72 5.52
CA HIS A 55 3.98 8.26 5.67
C HIS A 55 5.26 7.53 5.27
N VAL A 56 5.95 7.96 4.21
CA VAL A 56 7.26 7.40 3.84
C VAL A 56 8.28 7.64 4.94
N SER A 57 8.30 8.82 5.55
CA SER A 57 9.18 9.14 6.68
C SER A 57 8.89 8.25 7.89
N GLN A 58 7.61 8.09 8.25
CA GLN A 58 7.17 7.22 9.34
C GLN A 58 7.57 5.75 9.10
N LEU A 59 7.37 5.24 7.88
CA LEU A 59 7.76 3.87 7.51
C LEU A 59 9.28 3.66 7.64
N ASN A 60 10.09 4.63 7.21
CA ASN A 60 11.54 4.56 7.34
C ASN A 60 11.97 4.57 8.82
N ALA A 61 11.33 5.40 9.65
CA ALA A 61 11.58 5.43 11.09
C ALA A 61 11.21 4.11 11.76
N MET A 62 10.07 3.50 11.39
CA MET A 62 9.68 2.17 11.90
C MET A 62 10.66 1.09 11.47
N ARG A 63 11.08 1.08 10.20
CA ARG A 63 12.08 0.14 9.68
C ARG A 63 13.39 0.20 10.44
N LEU A 64 13.87 1.42 10.73
CA LEU A 64 15.08 1.63 11.53
C LEU A 64 14.94 1.13 12.98
N ARG A 65 13.73 1.15 13.55
CA ARG A 65 13.46 0.64 14.90
C ARG A 65 13.32 -0.88 14.96
N LEU A 66 12.87 -1.53 13.89
CA LEU A 66 12.65 -2.98 13.86
C LEU A 66 13.94 -3.77 14.00
N GLY A 67 15.02 -3.38 13.32
CA GLY A 67 16.30 -4.09 13.39
C GLY A 67 16.83 -4.25 14.82
N PRO A 68 17.02 -3.15 15.58
CA PRO A 68 17.48 -3.21 16.97
C PRO A 68 16.53 -3.98 17.90
N LEU A 69 15.22 -3.94 17.65
CA LEU A 69 14.25 -4.72 18.42
C LEU A 69 14.36 -6.21 18.14
N GLN A 70 14.61 -6.58 16.88
CA GLN A 70 14.84 -7.95 16.47
C GLN A 70 16.14 -8.48 17.08
N ASP A 71 17.24 -7.72 16.99
CA ASP A 71 18.52 -8.10 17.60
C ASP A 71 18.39 -8.31 19.11
N ARG A 72 17.61 -7.46 19.79
CA ARG A 72 17.31 -7.61 21.22
C ARG A 72 16.50 -8.86 21.53
N ALA A 73 15.52 -9.18 20.69
CA ALA A 73 14.71 -10.39 20.84
C ALA A 73 15.57 -11.65 20.65
N ASP A 74 16.46 -11.64 19.65
CA ASP A 74 17.38 -12.74 19.35
C ASP A 74 18.40 -12.93 20.48
N ASP A 75 18.99 -11.86 21.01
CA ASP A 75 19.90 -11.91 22.17
C ASP A 75 19.19 -12.45 23.42
N ALA A 76 17.97 -11.98 23.71
CA ALA A 76 17.17 -12.49 24.83
C ALA A 76 16.83 -13.98 24.67
N GLY A 77 16.46 -14.41 23.46
CA GLY A 77 16.22 -15.81 23.12
C GLY A 77 17.47 -16.68 23.27
N GLY A 78 18.62 -16.17 22.80
CA GLY A 78 19.92 -16.83 22.93
C GLY A 78 20.32 -17.02 24.40
N ARG A 79 20.17 -16.00 25.24
CA ARG A 79 20.45 -16.09 26.69
C ARG A 79 19.58 -17.13 27.38
N THR A 80 18.29 -17.16 27.05
CA THR A 80 17.35 -18.11 27.64
C THR A 80 17.68 -19.56 27.27
N LYS A 81 18.18 -19.79 26.06
CA LYS A 81 18.51 -21.13 25.54
C LYS A 81 19.95 -21.56 25.82
N ARG A 82 20.80 -20.69 26.36
CA ARG A 82 22.26 -20.91 26.48
C ARG A 82 22.64 -22.19 27.23
N ASN A 83 21.86 -22.56 28.23
CA ASN A 83 22.11 -23.75 29.06
C ASN A 83 21.18 -24.91 28.72
N ASN A 84 20.46 -24.83 27.59
CA ASN A 84 19.54 -25.87 27.15
C ASN A 84 20.25 -26.74 26.11
N VAL A 85 20.02 -28.05 26.19
CA VAL A 85 20.45 -29.02 25.18
C VAL A 85 19.22 -29.58 24.49
N GLN A 86 19.24 -29.63 23.16
CA GLN A 86 18.20 -30.27 22.38
C GLN A 86 18.63 -31.71 22.07
N ILE A 87 17.89 -32.68 22.60
CA ILE A 87 18.11 -34.10 22.32
C ILE A 87 17.07 -34.54 21.28
N VAL A 88 17.54 -35.03 20.14
CA VAL A 88 16.69 -35.40 18.99
C VAL A 88 16.83 -36.90 18.71
N GLY A 89 15.72 -37.56 18.35
CA GLY A 89 15.73 -38.99 18.00
C GLY A 89 15.40 -39.93 19.15
N ILE A 90 14.93 -39.42 20.29
CA ILE A 90 14.32 -40.23 21.35
C ILE A 90 12.87 -40.54 20.93
N LEU A 91 12.47 -41.82 21.02
CA LEU A 91 11.09 -42.25 20.74
C LEU A 91 10.14 -41.71 21.83
N ASP A 92 8.91 -41.37 21.45
CA ASP A 92 7.96 -40.78 22.41
C ASP A 92 7.65 -41.70 23.60
N ARG A 93 7.62 -41.13 24.80
CA ARG A 93 7.21 -41.76 26.07
C ARG A 93 8.13 -42.86 26.60
N VAL A 94 9.29 -43.08 26.01
CA VAL A 94 10.28 -44.06 26.51
C VAL A 94 10.88 -43.64 27.86
N GLU A 95 10.85 -42.34 28.17
CA GLU A 95 11.36 -41.82 29.44
C GLU A 95 10.50 -42.16 30.68
N GLY A 96 9.28 -42.65 30.48
CA GLY A 96 8.37 -43.01 31.57
C GLY A 96 8.06 -41.85 32.52
N ARG A 97 7.93 -42.12 33.83
CA ARG A 97 7.55 -41.10 34.83
C ARG A 97 8.70 -40.19 35.27
N ASN A 98 9.96 -40.51 34.93
CA ASN A 98 11.11 -39.76 35.41
C ASN A 98 12.12 -39.51 34.26
N PRO A 99 11.94 -38.42 33.50
CA PRO A 99 12.78 -38.08 32.36
C PRO A 99 14.25 -37.87 32.70
N THR A 100 14.55 -37.32 33.88
CA THR A 100 15.92 -37.06 34.31
C THR A 100 16.72 -38.35 34.43
N LYS A 101 16.18 -39.37 35.12
CA LYS A 101 16.85 -40.68 35.27
C LYS A 101 17.03 -41.40 33.94
N TYR A 102 16.05 -41.27 33.04
CA TYR A 102 16.16 -41.85 31.71
C TYR A 102 17.32 -41.23 30.92
N ILE A 103 17.45 -39.90 30.93
CA ILE A 103 18.55 -39.20 30.24
C ILE A 103 19.90 -39.53 30.88
N GLU A 104 20.01 -39.60 32.21
CA GLU A 104 21.24 -40.01 32.91
C GLU A 104 21.71 -41.40 32.45
N TYR A 105 20.81 -42.38 32.44
CA TYR A 105 21.11 -43.74 31.97
C TYR A 105 21.47 -43.78 30.48
N TRP A 106 20.70 -43.09 29.65
CA TRP A 106 20.92 -43.02 28.21
C TRP A 106 22.29 -42.40 27.89
N LEU A 107 22.67 -41.31 28.56
CA LEU A 107 23.99 -40.69 28.40
C LEU A 107 25.12 -41.66 28.76
N CYS A 108 25.02 -42.42 29.85
CA CYS A 108 26.02 -43.44 30.20
C CYS A 108 26.11 -44.59 29.20
N THR A 109 25.03 -44.85 28.45
CA THR A 109 24.99 -45.94 27.46
C THR A 109 25.55 -45.50 26.11
N VAL A 110 25.33 -44.23 25.73
CA VAL A 110 25.74 -43.68 24.42
C VAL A 110 27.13 -43.03 24.48
N VAL A 111 27.48 -42.39 25.61
CA VAL A 111 28.79 -41.75 25.83
C VAL A 111 29.70 -42.75 26.56
N VAL A 112 30.13 -43.78 25.85
CA VAL A 112 31.30 -44.56 26.27
C VAL A 112 32.53 -43.81 25.75
N LEU A 113 33.30 -43.20 26.66
CA LEU A 113 34.67 -42.77 26.40
C LEU A 113 35.59 -43.98 26.37
#